data_AF-A0A5E6S333-F1
#
_entry.id   AF-A0A5E6S333-F1
#
_cell.length_a   1.000
_cell.length_b   1.000
_cell.length_c   1.000
_cell.angle_alpha   90.00
_cell.angle_beta   90.00
_cell.angle_gamma   90.00
#
_symmetry.space_group_name_H-M   'P 1'
#
loop_
_entity.id
_entity.type
_entity.pdbx_description
1 polymer ?
#
loop_
_entity_poly.entity_id
_entity_poly.type
_entity_poly.pdbx_seq_one_letter_code
_entity_poly.pdbx_strand_id
1 'polypeptide(L)' 'MSLQNSSDDKIEVIRTQPDQSLGCSIIDKDGREVPITEGMIQKACSELEQRLVKPAEKK' A
#
# COMPACT_ATOMS: atom_id res chain seq x y z
N MET A 1 22.48 -1.68 -28.49
CA MET A 1 22.05 -1.85 -27.10
C MET A 1 20.61 -2.35 -27.13
N SER A 2 20.40 -3.65 -26.91
CA SER A 2 19.07 -4.28 -26.96
C SER A 2 18.41 -4.13 -25.59
N LEU A 3 17.27 -3.46 -25.52
CA LEU A 3 16.44 -3.37 -24.32
C LEU A 3 15.80 -4.75 -24.12
N GLN A 4 16.48 -5.60 -23.35
CA GLN A 4 15.97 -6.91 -22.99
C GLN A 4 14.76 -6.75 -22.08
N ASN A 5 13.71 -7.45 -22.49
CA ASN A 5 12.36 -7.41 -21.99
C ASN A 5 12.29 -8.01 -20.57
N SER A 6 12.33 -7.18 -19.51
CA SER A 6 12.10 -7.62 -18.10
C SER A 6 10.63 -7.96 -17.84
N SER A 7 10.08 -8.90 -18.62
CA SER A 7 8.75 -9.47 -18.39
C SER A 7 8.77 -10.69 -17.47
N ASP A 8 9.96 -11.25 -17.18
CA ASP A 8 10.14 -12.49 -16.40
C ASP A 8 10.83 -12.28 -15.03
N ASP A 9 11.19 -11.05 -14.68
CA ASP A 9 11.58 -10.71 -13.31
C ASP A 9 10.32 -10.67 -12.44
N LYS A 10 9.85 -11.86 -12.06
CA LYS A 10 8.76 -12.02 -11.09
C LYS A 10 9.24 -11.43 -9.77
N ILE A 11 8.88 -10.18 -9.51
CA ILE A 11 9.07 -9.56 -8.20
C ILE A 11 8.24 -10.40 -7.22
N GLU A 12 8.92 -11.20 -6.40
CA GLU A 12 8.26 -11.99 -5.37
C GLU A 12 7.60 -11.01 -4.39
N VAL A 13 6.27 -10.94 -4.44
CA VAL A 13 5.49 -10.14 -3.49
C VAL A 13 5.49 -10.91 -2.18
N ILE A 14 6.43 -10.58 -1.28
CA ILE A 14 6.41 -11.07 0.09
C ILE A 14 5.18 -10.44 0.77
N ARG A 15 4.13 -11.24 0.97
CA ARG A 15 2.92 -10.81 1.66
C ARG A 15 3.12 -11.07 3.15
N THR A 16 3.25 -9.98 3.92
CA THR A 16 3.15 -10.01 5.38
C THR A 16 1.77 -10.50 5.79
N GLN A 17 1.66 -11.12 6.97
CA GLN A 17 0.35 -11.55 7.45
C GLN A 17 -0.51 -10.30 7.74
N PRO A 18 -1.84 -10.33 7.51
CA PRO A 18 -2.69 -9.14 7.64
C PRO A 18 -2.63 -8.48 9.02
N ASP A 19 -2.46 -9.28 10.08
CA ASP A 19 -2.39 -8.84 11.47
C ASP A 19 -0.95 -8.62 11.97
N GLN A 20 0.04 -8.80 11.09
CA GLN A 20 1.44 -8.59 11.42
C GLN A 20 1.68 -7.09 11.63
N SER A 21 2.26 -6.75 12.78
CA SER A 21 2.77 -5.40 13.02
C SER A 21 3.93 -5.11 12.07
N LEU A 22 3.86 -3.99 11.36
CA LEU A 22 4.86 -3.57 10.38
C LEU A 22 5.99 -2.73 10.98
N GLY A 23 6.09 -2.69 12.31
CA GLY A 23 7.15 -1.97 13.04
C GLY A 23 6.90 -0.47 13.21
N CYS A 24 5.75 0.03 12.77
CA CYS A 24 5.31 1.41 12.93
C CYS A 24 4.00 1.46 13.72
N SER A 25 3.73 2.60 14.37
CA SER A 25 2.50 2.84 15.15
C SER A 25 1.90 4.20 14.81
N ILE A 26 0.57 4.31 14.89
CA ILE A 26 -0.17 5.58 14.80
C ILE A 26 -0.63 5.95 16.21
N ILE A 27 -0.61 7.24 16.52
CA ILE A 27 -1.19 7.76 17.75
C ILE A 27 -2.69 7.98 17.52
N ASP A 28 -3.52 7.27 18.29
CA ASP A 28 -4.96 7.47 18.24
C ASP A 28 -5.39 8.77 18.94
N LYS A 29 -6.66 9.12 18.79
CA LYS A 29 -7.25 10.34 19.40
C LYS A 29 -7.16 10.38 20.93
N ASP A 30 -7.00 9.24 21.58
CA ASP A 30 -6.92 9.10 23.02
C ASP A 30 -5.45 9.08 23.50
N GLY A 31 -4.49 9.29 22.57
CA GLY A 31 -3.06 9.35 22.83
C GLY A 31 -2.39 7.98 22.95
N ARG A 32 -3.04 6.90 22.49
CA ARG A 32 -2.48 5.54 22.56
C ARG A 32 -1.73 5.20 21.28
N GLU A 33 -0.62 4.49 21.43
CA GLU A 33 0.10 3.89 20.31
C GLU A 33 -0.63 2.64 19.81
N VAL A 34 -1.13 2.72 18.59
CA VAL A 34 -1.77 1.60 17.88
C VAL A 34 -0.82 1.10 16.81
N PRO A 35 -0.41 -0.18 16.83
CA PRO A 35 0.49 -0.73 15.81
C PRO A 35 -0.18 -0.75 14.44
N ILE A 36 0.56 -0.35 13.40
CA ILE A 36 0.11 -0.41 12.01
C ILE A 36 0.23 -1.85 11.53
N THR A 37 -0.89 -2.41 11.06
CA THR A 37 -0.94 -3.73 10.44
C THR A 37 -1.04 -3.62 8.92
N GLU A 38 -0.67 -4.68 8.21
CA GLU A 38 -0.83 -4.76 6.75
C GLU A 38 -2.30 -4.59 6.34
N GLY A 39 -3.25 -5.12 7.11
CA GLY A 39 -4.68 -4.93 6.88
C GLY A 39 -5.10 -3.45 6.91
N MET A 40 -4.49 -2.63 7.77
CA MET A 40 -4.74 -1.18 7.79
C MET A 40 -4.25 -0.50 6.51
N ILE A 41 -3.07 -0.88 6.01
CA ILE A 41 -2.50 -0.34 4.78
C ILE A 41 -3.36 -0.70 3.58
N GLN A 42 -3.74 -1.97 3.43
CA GLN A 42 -4.57 -2.43 2.31
C GLN A 42 -5.91 -1.71 2.28
N LYS A 43 -6.56 -1.54 3.44
CA LYS A 43 -7.81 -0.79 3.56
C LYS A 43 -7.66 0.65 3.11
N ALA A 44 -6.57 1.32 3.51
CA ALA A 44 -6.29 2.69 3.10
C ALA A 44 -6.08 2.78 1.57
N CYS A 45 -5.31 1.86 0.98
CA CYS A 45 -5.13 1.79 -0.47
C CYS A 45 -6.46 1.61 -1.21
N SER A 46 -7.31 0.69 -0.77
CA SER A 46 -8.63 0.47 -1.38
C SER A 46 -9.56 1.69 -1.28
N GLU A 47 -9.52 2.42 -0.16
CA GLU A 47 -10.29 3.65 0.01
C GLU A 47 -9.77 4.77 -0.90
N LEU A 48 -8.46 4.88 -1.08
CA LEU A 48 -7.85 5.84 -2.01
C LEU A 48 -8.24 5.52 -3.45
N GLU A 49 -8.19 4.25 -3.86
CA GLU A 49 -8.60 3.81 -5.19
C GLU A 49 -10.03 4.19 -5.53
N GLN A 50 -10.96 4.06 -4.58
CA GLN A 50 -12.35 4.49 -4.75
C GLN A 50 -12.50 6.01 -4.90
N ARG A 51 -11.58 6.77 -4.29
CA ARG A 51 -11.56 8.24 -4.33
C ARG A 51 -10.71 8.80 -5.47
N LEU A 52 -10.05 7.96 -6.27
CA LEU A 52 -9.32 8.39 -7.45
C LEU A 52 -10.31 8.98 -8.48
N VAL A 53 -10.45 10.31 -8.44
CA VAL A 53 -11.05 11.06 -9.54
C VAL A 53 -10.13 10.94 -10.74
N LYS A 54 -10.68 10.51 -11.88
CA LYS A 54 -9.94 10.49 -13.15
C LYS A 54 -9.37 11.90 -13.38
N PRO A 55 -8.05 12.04 -13.56
CA PRO A 55 -7.47 13.35 -13.81
C PRO A 55 -8.15 13.96 -15.03
N ALA A 56 -8.48 15.26 -14.95
CA ALA A 56 -9.11 15.97 -16.05
C ALA A 56 -8.26 15.80 -17.32
N GLU A 57 -8.89 15.39 -18.42
CA GLU A 57 -8.20 15.28 -19.70
C GLU A 57 -7.59 16.64 -20.05
N LYS A 58 -6.28 16.66 -20.27
CA LYS A 58 -5.58 17.86 -20.75
C LYS A 58 -6.12 18.16 -22.15
N LYS A 59 -6.89 19.23 -22.28
CA LYS A 59 -7.28 19.81 -23.58
C LYS A 59 -6.10 20.50 -24.25
#